data_AF-A0A9N9Q4J3-F1
#
_entry.id   AF-A0A9N9Q4J3-F1
#
_cell.length_a   1.000
_cell.length_b   1.000
_cell.length_c   1.000
_cell.angle_alpha   90.00
_cell.angle_beta   90.00
_cell.angle_gamma   90.00
#
_symmetry.space_group_name_H-M   'P 1'
#
loop_
_entity.id
_entity.type
_entity.pdbx_description
1 polymer ?
#
loop_
_entity_poly.entity_id
_entity_poly.type
_entity_poly.pdbx_seq_one_letter_code
_entity_poly.pdbx_strand_id
1 'polypeptide(L)'
;MSIVSTLSILALAASTLAQKCPIILEGRVPAASTPATFDTPESLFDPKNVKGEGLKFADLLTLPKLAKPSLFDKDTQAISLSISDKSIFAPSPTNKQTGFRRVELIMAKNNGTDSSTVGQRVIHFSIQKDDTKAFNTSHEYQLMFLEDAKFSTNQVAVKTGTVAGLEKLKNPGRSGSGAAGAPKGNGTEKADPKKKGEDPKKKDAEDPACSGMPLPAGTRKAKRAVAERQAKAAVGNTIIVQGNVNTDIGVLFETEFTGGGVWHNFGIVMDYEKNTTAILYSTDANPLKEVVKPTKNEIAGQGQHHFGMLKKPTGEGLKDVTKEGFQQSPVNEAIIYGGIFIEDGAKDCISNAP
;
A
#
# COMPACT_ATOMS: atom_id res chain seq x y z
N MET A 1 -34.54 60.11 -19.23
CA MET A 1 -34.89 58.71 -19.52
C MET A 1 -33.60 57.94 -19.69
N SER A 2 -33.12 57.26 -18.64
CA SER A 2 -31.92 56.41 -18.72
C SER A 2 -32.37 54.97 -18.90
N ILE A 3 -32.02 54.38 -20.05
CA ILE A 3 -32.32 52.98 -20.37
C ILE A 3 -31.20 52.14 -19.74
N VAL A 4 -31.52 51.40 -18.68
CA VAL A 4 -30.64 50.39 -18.11
C VAL A 4 -30.77 49.14 -19.00
N SER A 5 -29.75 48.87 -19.82
CA SER A 5 -29.67 47.65 -20.62
C SER A 5 -29.11 46.53 -19.73
N THR A 6 -29.98 45.65 -19.26
CA THR A 6 -29.61 44.43 -18.54
C THR A 6 -29.12 43.39 -19.54
N LEU A 7 -27.80 43.17 -19.57
CA LEU A 7 -27.17 42.09 -20.32
C LEU A 7 -27.36 40.78 -19.54
N SER A 8 -28.32 39.96 -19.96
CA SER A 8 -28.50 38.60 -19.43
C SER A 8 -27.35 37.70 -19.92
N ILE A 9 -26.44 37.34 -19.02
CA ILE A 9 -25.42 36.32 -19.26
C ILE A 9 -26.11 34.96 -19.16
N LEU A 10 -26.37 34.33 -20.31
CA LEU A 10 -26.84 32.95 -20.38
C LEU A 10 -25.67 32.03 -19.99
N ALA A 11 -25.68 31.49 -18.77
CA ALA A 11 -24.71 30.49 -18.35
C ALA A 11 -24.95 29.20 -19.14
N LEU A 12 -24.09 28.88 -20.11
CA LEU A 12 -24.05 27.56 -20.71
C LEU A 12 -23.58 26.57 -19.65
N ALA A 13 -24.51 25.81 -19.07
CA ALA A 13 -24.17 24.61 -18.33
C ALA A 13 -23.54 23.62 -19.32
N ALA A 14 -22.21 23.45 -19.25
CA ALA A 14 -21.53 22.40 -19.97
C ALA A 14 -21.95 21.05 -19.37
N SER A 15 -22.87 20.36 -20.05
CA SER A 15 -23.23 18.98 -19.73
C SER A 15 -22.02 18.09 -20.03
N THR A 16 -21.19 17.81 -19.03
CA THR A 16 -20.17 16.77 -19.13
C THR A 16 -20.88 15.44 -19.31
N LEU A 17 -20.80 14.83 -20.50
CA LEU A 17 -21.26 13.45 -20.68
C LEU A 17 -20.45 12.55 -19.74
N ALA A 18 -21.13 11.72 -18.96
CA ALA A 18 -20.46 10.72 -18.13
C ALA A 18 -19.67 9.79 -19.06
N GLN A 19 -18.34 9.81 -18.92
CA GLN A 19 -17.45 8.96 -19.68
C GLN A 19 -17.69 7.51 -19.27
N LYS A 20 -18.09 6.66 -20.21
CA LYS A 20 -18.35 5.23 -19.96
C LYS A 20 -17.17 4.40 -20.45
N CYS A 21 -16.32 3.99 -19.52
CA CYS A 21 -15.17 3.15 -19.84
C CYS A 21 -15.55 1.68 -19.91
N PRO A 22 -15.08 0.93 -20.93
CA PRO A 22 -15.33 -0.50 -21.02
C PRO A 22 -14.75 -1.24 -19.80
N ILE A 23 -15.55 -2.07 -19.13
CA ILE A 23 -15.07 -2.92 -18.05
C ILE A 23 -14.45 -4.18 -18.66
N ILE A 24 -13.21 -4.47 -18.31
CA ILE A 24 -12.45 -5.64 -18.74
C ILE A 24 -12.62 -6.79 -17.75
N LEU A 25 -12.51 -6.49 -16.45
CA LEU A 25 -12.78 -7.44 -15.38
C LEU A 25 -13.77 -6.84 -14.38
N GLU A 26 -14.80 -7.61 -14.06
CA GLU A 26 -15.83 -7.24 -13.08
C GLU A 26 -15.61 -8.06 -11.81
N GLY A 27 -15.44 -7.35 -10.69
CA GLY A 27 -15.30 -7.94 -9.36
C GLY A 27 -16.25 -7.32 -8.33
N ARG A 28 -17.13 -6.40 -8.72
CA ARG A 28 -18.13 -5.84 -7.80
C ARG A 28 -19.13 -6.92 -7.48
N VAL A 29 -19.24 -7.24 -6.19
CA VAL A 29 -19.99 -8.39 -5.73
C VAL A 29 -21.49 -8.10 -5.86
N PRO A 30 -22.26 -8.89 -6.63
CA PRO A 30 -23.70 -8.69 -6.74
C PRO A 30 -24.39 -8.69 -5.38
N ALA A 31 -25.42 -7.84 -5.20
CA ALA A 31 -26.17 -7.77 -3.94
C ALA A 31 -26.84 -9.09 -3.51
N ALA A 32 -27.04 -10.03 -4.45
CA ALA A 32 -27.60 -11.36 -4.17
C ALA A 32 -26.54 -12.39 -3.75
N SER A 33 -25.24 -12.07 -3.81
CA SER A 33 -24.17 -13.00 -3.45
C SER A 33 -24.18 -13.31 -1.95
N THR A 34 -23.83 -14.55 -1.63
CA THR A 34 -23.63 -15.01 -0.24
C THR A 34 -22.18 -15.46 -0.07
N PRO A 35 -21.67 -15.62 1.17
CA PRO A 35 -20.32 -16.17 1.37
C PRO A 35 -20.10 -17.51 0.65
N ALA A 36 -21.13 -18.37 0.60
CA ALA A 36 -21.06 -19.65 -0.09
C ALA A 36 -20.83 -19.52 -1.61
N THR A 37 -21.28 -18.42 -2.23
CA THR A 37 -21.08 -18.15 -3.67
C THR A 37 -19.59 -18.10 -4.04
N PHE A 38 -18.72 -17.69 -3.12
CA PHE A 38 -17.27 -17.58 -3.37
C PHE A 38 -16.56 -18.93 -3.45
N ASP A 39 -17.24 -20.03 -3.08
CA ASP A 39 -16.73 -21.39 -3.16
C ASP A 39 -17.31 -22.16 -4.36
N THR A 40 -18.05 -21.51 -5.26
CA THR A 40 -18.67 -22.13 -6.43
C THR A 40 -18.06 -21.65 -7.76
N PRO A 41 -18.23 -22.40 -8.86
CA PRO A 41 -17.77 -21.97 -10.19
C PRO A 41 -18.44 -20.69 -10.72
N GLU A 42 -19.59 -20.31 -10.17
CA GLU A 42 -20.32 -19.08 -10.52
C GLU A 42 -19.75 -17.83 -9.84
N SER A 43 -18.80 -18.00 -8.92
CA SER A 43 -18.06 -16.90 -8.30
C SER A 43 -17.40 -16.01 -9.36
N LEU A 44 -17.40 -14.69 -9.11
CA LEU A 44 -16.58 -13.75 -9.88
C LEU A 44 -15.07 -13.91 -9.61
N PHE A 45 -14.70 -14.71 -8.60
CA PHE A 45 -13.34 -14.93 -8.13
C PHE A 45 -12.97 -16.42 -8.17
N ASP A 46 -11.69 -16.74 -8.29
CA ASP A 46 -11.18 -18.11 -8.18
C ASP A 46 -11.64 -18.74 -6.85
N PRO A 47 -12.44 -19.82 -6.85
CA PRO A 47 -12.94 -20.44 -5.63
C PRO A 47 -11.88 -21.32 -4.93
N LYS A 48 -10.67 -21.45 -5.48
CA LYS A 48 -9.59 -22.31 -4.95
C LYS A 48 -8.51 -21.50 -4.25
N ASN A 49 -8.03 -20.43 -4.87
CA ASN A 49 -6.90 -19.64 -4.37
C ASN A 49 -7.27 -18.15 -4.22
N VAL A 50 -6.69 -17.42 -3.27
CA VAL A 50 -5.63 -17.78 -2.31
C VAL A 50 -6.21 -17.81 -0.90
N LYS A 51 -6.23 -18.97 -0.23
CA LYS A 51 -6.74 -19.10 1.15
C LYS A 51 -6.03 -20.20 1.93
N GLY A 52 -6.22 -20.23 3.24
CA GLY A 52 -5.64 -21.25 4.10
C GLY A 52 -5.99 -22.68 3.66
N GLU A 53 -5.03 -23.60 3.76
CA GLU A 53 -5.24 -25.01 3.43
C GLU A 53 -6.43 -25.60 4.21
N GLY A 54 -7.38 -26.20 3.49
CA GLY A 54 -8.59 -26.80 4.06
C GLY A 54 -9.70 -25.81 4.45
N LEU A 55 -9.50 -24.50 4.27
CA LEU A 55 -10.53 -23.49 4.49
C LEU A 55 -11.36 -23.24 3.24
N LYS A 56 -12.59 -22.76 3.44
CA LYS A 56 -13.45 -22.20 2.38
C LYS A 56 -13.41 -20.67 2.42
N PHE A 57 -13.71 -20.00 1.30
CA PHE A 57 -13.89 -18.56 1.32
C PHE A 57 -15.08 -18.16 2.20
N ALA A 58 -16.14 -18.97 2.23
CA ALA A 58 -17.27 -18.77 3.13
C ALA A 58 -16.88 -18.74 4.63
N ASP A 59 -15.76 -19.37 5.03
CA ASP A 59 -15.25 -19.32 6.40
C ASP A 59 -14.47 -18.03 6.71
N LEU A 60 -14.00 -17.36 5.67
CA LEU A 60 -13.09 -16.20 5.73
C LEU A 60 -13.76 -14.91 5.30
N LEU A 61 -14.98 -14.97 4.76
CA LEU A 61 -15.71 -13.84 4.20
C LEU A 61 -17.02 -13.62 4.95
N THR A 62 -17.30 -12.37 5.27
CA THR A 62 -18.63 -11.93 5.73
C THR A 62 -19.16 -10.80 4.87
N LEU A 63 -20.48 -10.60 4.93
CA LEU A 63 -21.15 -9.44 4.34
C LEU A 63 -21.34 -8.39 5.44
N PRO A 64 -20.50 -7.35 5.52
CA PRO A 64 -20.53 -6.40 6.62
C PRO A 64 -21.75 -5.48 6.50
N LYS A 65 -22.35 -5.12 7.63
CA LYS A 65 -23.35 -4.06 7.70
C LYS A 65 -22.63 -2.71 7.79
N LEU A 66 -22.62 -1.97 6.69
CA LEU A 66 -21.91 -0.70 6.58
C LEU A 66 -22.85 0.49 6.72
N ALA A 67 -22.34 1.59 7.27
CA ALA A 67 -23.08 2.85 7.33
C ALA A 67 -23.23 3.50 5.95
N LYS A 68 -22.26 3.29 5.06
CA LYS A 68 -22.21 3.84 3.71
C LYS A 68 -21.59 2.80 2.75
N PRO A 69 -22.08 2.68 1.51
CA PRO A 69 -21.42 1.87 0.49
C PRO A 69 -20.07 2.49 0.10
N SER A 70 -19.21 1.70 -0.55
CA SER A 70 -18.01 2.25 -1.20
C SER A 70 -18.38 3.11 -2.41
N LEU A 71 -17.41 3.88 -2.94
CA LEU A 71 -17.67 4.82 -4.03
C LEU A 71 -18.38 4.15 -5.23
N PHE A 72 -17.94 2.97 -5.65
CA PHE A 72 -18.44 2.28 -6.86
C PHE A 72 -19.41 1.13 -6.56
N ASP A 73 -19.88 0.97 -5.32
CA ASP A 73 -20.89 -0.04 -5.00
C ASP A 73 -22.30 0.48 -5.24
N LYS A 74 -22.72 0.45 -6.51
CA LYS A 74 -24.10 0.73 -6.94
C LYS A 74 -24.78 -0.58 -7.33
N ASP A 75 -25.80 -0.96 -6.56
CA ASP A 75 -26.51 -2.26 -6.68
C ASP A 75 -25.62 -3.50 -6.45
N THR A 76 -24.42 -3.28 -5.94
CA THR A 76 -23.44 -4.28 -5.49
C THR A 76 -23.18 -4.10 -4.00
N GLN A 77 -22.44 -5.03 -3.40
CA GLN A 77 -22.19 -5.03 -1.96
C GLN A 77 -20.70 -5.19 -1.63
N ALA A 78 -20.32 -4.61 -0.50
CA ALA A 78 -19.00 -4.81 0.08
C ALA A 78 -18.88 -6.20 0.73
N ILE A 79 -17.64 -6.64 0.90
CA ILE A 79 -17.27 -7.89 1.59
C ILE A 79 -16.18 -7.62 2.62
N SER A 80 -16.22 -8.32 3.75
CA SER A 80 -15.12 -8.32 4.73
C SER A 80 -14.36 -9.63 4.60
N LEU A 81 -13.05 -9.55 4.39
CA LEU A 81 -12.13 -10.68 4.34
C LEU A 81 -11.36 -10.76 5.66
N SER A 82 -11.37 -11.92 6.31
CA SER A 82 -10.73 -12.15 7.60
C SER A 82 -9.58 -13.16 7.49
N ILE A 83 -8.50 -12.92 8.23
CA ILE A 83 -7.45 -13.92 8.49
C ILE A 83 -7.53 -14.41 9.93
N SER A 84 -7.12 -15.66 10.12
CA SER A 84 -6.95 -16.30 11.42
C SER A 84 -5.63 -17.06 11.48
N ASP A 85 -5.33 -17.71 12.62
CA ASP A 85 -4.16 -18.58 12.74
C ASP A 85 -4.15 -19.72 11.71
N LYS A 86 -5.32 -20.10 11.17
CA LYS A 86 -5.47 -21.15 10.15
C LYS A 86 -5.25 -20.66 8.71
N SER A 87 -5.13 -19.35 8.47
CA SER A 87 -5.00 -18.77 7.12
C SER A 87 -3.60 -18.99 6.52
N ILE A 88 -3.09 -20.22 6.57
CA ILE A 88 -1.78 -20.62 6.06
C ILE A 88 -1.96 -21.22 4.66
N PHE A 89 -1.54 -20.48 3.63
CA PHE A 89 -1.64 -20.94 2.25
C PHE A 89 -0.61 -22.04 1.95
N ALA A 90 -1.02 -23.05 1.20
CA ALA A 90 -0.15 -24.14 0.75
C ALA A 90 -0.35 -24.36 -0.76
N PRO A 91 0.36 -23.63 -1.64
CA PRO A 91 0.27 -23.81 -3.09
C PRO A 91 0.63 -25.22 -3.57
N SER A 92 1.37 -25.99 -2.77
CA SER A 92 1.57 -27.43 -2.96
C SER A 92 1.74 -28.14 -1.61
N PRO A 93 1.60 -29.48 -1.56
CA PRO A 93 1.83 -30.24 -0.32
C PRO A 93 3.21 -30.04 0.31
N THR A 94 4.22 -29.71 -0.51
CA THR A 94 5.60 -29.47 -0.05
C THR A 94 5.92 -27.99 0.16
N ASN A 95 5.02 -27.09 -0.24
CA ASN A 95 5.20 -25.65 -0.13
C ASN A 95 4.11 -25.02 0.74
N LYS A 96 4.18 -25.22 2.06
CA LYS A 96 3.27 -24.58 3.03
C LYS A 96 3.85 -23.27 3.56
N GLN A 97 3.18 -22.14 3.36
CA GLN A 97 3.69 -20.80 3.71
C GLN A 97 3.39 -20.43 5.18
N THR A 98 4.02 -21.12 6.13
CA THR A 98 3.77 -20.96 7.58
C THR A 98 4.09 -19.58 8.14
N GLY A 99 4.99 -18.83 7.48
CA GLY A 99 5.34 -17.47 7.85
C GLY A 99 4.21 -16.48 7.58
N PHE A 100 3.32 -16.74 6.62
CA PHE A 100 2.24 -15.81 6.25
C PHE A 100 0.89 -16.17 6.85
N ARG A 101 0.00 -15.16 6.90
CA ARG A 101 -1.45 -15.36 6.98
C ARG A 101 -2.12 -14.67 5.79
N ARG A 102 -2.87 -15.43 4.99
CA ARG A 102 -3.35 -14.95 3.70
C ARG A 102 -4.80 -15.33 3.39
N VAL A 103 -5.51 -14.37 2.84
CA VAL A 103 -6.76 -14.56 2.10
C VAL A 103 -6.79 -13.52 0.98
N GLU A 104 -6.80 -13.94 -0.27
CA GLU A 104 -6.88 -13.04 -1.42
C GLU A 104 -7.85 -13.59 -2.46
N LEU A 105 -8.58 -12.66 -3.06
CA LEU A 105 -9.44 -12.88 -4.20
C LEU A 105 -8.68 -12.51 -5.47
N ILE A 106 -8.75 -13.41 -6.45
CA ILE A 106 -8.30 -13.19 -7.82
C ILE A 106 -9.55 -13.33 -8.69
N MET A 107 -9.85 -12.32 -9.53
CA MET A 107 -11.02 -12.41 -10.41
C MET A 107 -10.89 -13.63 -11.33
N ALA A 108 -11.96 -14.41 -11.49
CA ALA A 108 -11.92 -15.72 -12.14
C ALA A 108 -11.43 -15.66 -13.60
N LYS A 109 -11.62 -14.51 -14.27
CA LYS A 109 -11.15 -14.26 -15.64
C LYS A 109 -9.71 -13.78 -15.72
N ASN A 110 -9.06 -13.46 -14.60
CA ASN A 110 -7.66 -13.06 -14.56
C ASN A 110 -6.76 -14.31 -14.52
N ASN A 111 -6.20 -14.65 -15.69
CA ASN A 111 -5.42 -15.87 -15.89
C ASN A 111 -3.91 -15.63 -15.95
N GLY A 112 -3.45 -14.41 -15.66
CA GLY A 112 -2.04 -14.04 -15.70
C GLY A 112 -1.54 -13.55 -17.06
N THR A 113 -2.30 -13.75 -18.14
CA THR A 113 -1.93 -13.35 -19.52
C THR A 113 -3.09 -12.70 -20.28
N ASP A 114 -4.19 -12.45 -19.59
CA ASP A 114 -5.39 -11.86 -20.14
C ASP A 114 -5.24 -10.35 -20.38
N SER A 115 -6.28 -9.74 -20.95
CA SER A 115 -6.26 -8.34 -21.37
C SER A 115 -6.18 -7.34 -20.22
N SER A 116 -6.31 -7.73 -18.95
CA SER A 116 -6.14 -6.84 -17.78
C SER A 116 -4.70 -6.34 -17.56
N THR A 117 -3.73 -6.92 -18.28
CA THR A 117 -2.31 -6.56 -18.18
C THR A 117 -1.71 -6.07 -19.51
N VAL A 118 -2.54 -5.54 -20.41
CA VAL A 118 -2.14 -5.04 -21.73
C VAL A 118 -2.71 -3.64 -21.95
N GLY A 119 -1.99 -2.77 -22.68
CA GLY A 119 -2.46 -1.42 -23.00
C GLY A 119 -2.46 -0.49 -21.77
N GLN A 120 -3.46 0.39 -21.66
CA GLN A 120 -3.70 1.15 -20.43
C GLN A 120 -4.90 0.57 -19.68
N ARG A 121 -4.76 0.31 -18.39
CA ARG A 121 -5.82 -0.23 -17.52
C ARG A 121 -5.94 0.58 -16.26
N VAL A 122 -7.15 0.68 -15.73
CA VAL A 122 -7.38 1.31 -14.42
C VAL A 122 -7.95 0.26 -13.48
N ILE A 123 -7.21 -0.02 -12.41
CA ILE A 123 -7.60 -0.96 -11.36
C ILE A 123 -8.35 -0.16 -10.29
N HIS A 124 -9.65 -0.40 -10.19
CA HIS A 124 -10.52 0.22 -9.20
C HIS A 124 -10.81 -0.73 -8.05
N PHE A 125 -10.72 -0.19 -6.84
CA PHE A 125 -11.17 -0.86 -5.62
C PHE A 125 -11.26 0.17 -4.50
N SER A 126 -12.08 -0.14 -3.50
CA SER A 126 -12.17 0.63 -2.27
C SER A 126 -11.86 -0.28 -1.08
N ILE A 127 -11.17 0.26 -0.09
CA ILE A 127 -10.88 -0.44 1.17
C ILE A 127 -11.35 0.36 2.37
N GLN A 128 -11.79 -0.35 3.40
CA GLN A 128 -12.12 0.21 4.70
C GLN A 128 -11.57 -0.72 5.78
N LYS A 129 -11.11 -0.15 6.90
CA LYS A 129 -10.78 -0.95 8.08
C LYS A 129 -12.03 -1.62 8.65
N ASP A 130 -11.84 -2.83 9.14
CA ASP A 130 -12.78 -3.45 10.07
C ASP A 130 -12.34 -3.14 11.51
N ASP A 131 -12.94 -2.12 12.12
CA ASP A 131 -12.56 -1.69 13.47
C ASP A 131 -12.85 -2.76 14.55
N THR A 132 -13.67 -3.78 14.22
CA THR A 132 -13.93 -4.92 15.12
C THR A 132 -12.87 -6.02 15.04
N LYS A 133 -12.05 -5.99 13.98
CA LYS A 133 -10.98 -6.94 13.69
C LYS A 133 -9.75 -6.18 13.16
N ALA A 134 -9.27 -5.24 13.98
CA ALA A 134 -8.22 -4.31 13.59
C ALA A 134 -6.90 -5.00 13.26
N PHE A 135 -6.14 -4.40 12.33
CA PHE A 135 -4.79 -4.84 12.01
C PHE A 135 -3.84 -4.75 13.20
N ASN A 136 -2.92 -5.72 13.29
CA ASN A 136 -1.72 -5.58 14.09
C ASN A 136 -0.63 -4.84 13.31
N THR A 137 -0.58 -3.52 13.44
CA THR A 137 0.29 -2.64 12.65
C THR A 137 1.80 -2.84 12.88
N SER A 138 2.22 -3.72 13.80
CA SER A 138 3.62 -4.17 13.90
C SER A 138 4.05 -5.09 12.75
N HIS A 139 3.09 -5.69 12.04
CA HIS A 139 3.32 -6.51 10.86
C HIS A 139 3.17 -5.68 9.57
N GLU A 140 3.78 -6.14 8.47
CA GLU A 140 3.48 -5.66 7.11
C GLU A 140 2.29 -6.42 6.54
N TYR A 141 1.38 -5.69 5.90
CA TYR A 141 0.26 -6.23 5.14
C TYR A 141 0.37 -5.81 3.68
N GLN A 142 0.09 -6.72 2.76
CA GLN A 142 -0.18 -6.39 1.37
C GLN A 142 -1.69 -6.53 1.14
N LEU A 143 -2.33 -5.44 0.71
CA LEU A 143 -3.78 -5.26 0.60
C LEU A 143 -4.28 -5.38 -0.85
N MET A 144 -3.46 -4.97 -1.80
CA MET A 144 -3.68 -5.23 -3.21
C MET A 144 -2.32 -5.33 -3.87
N PHE A 145 -2.10 -6.29 -4.76
CA PHE A 145 -0.87 -6.31 -5.55
C PHE A 145 -1.10 -6.98 -6.90
N LEU A 146 -0.30 -6.56 -7.89
CA LEU A 146 -0.16 -7.24 -9.17
C LEU A 146 1.12 -8.07 -9.14
N GLU A 147 0.98 -9.37 -8.92
CA GLU A 147 2.07 -10.35 -9.04
C GLU A 147 2.38 -10.57 -10.51
N ASP A 148 3.65 -10.56 -10.92
CA ASP A 148 4.01 -10.83 -12.31
C ASP A 148 3.77 -12.31 -12.70
N ALA A 149 3.67 -12.60 -13.99
CA ALA A 149 3.39 -13.95 -14.46
C ALA A 149 4.48 -14.99 -14.09
N LYS A 150 5.64 -14.53 -13.61
CA LYS A 150 6.76 -15.36 -13.15
C LYS A 150 6.78 -15.55 -11.63
N PHE A 151 5.85 -14.95 -10.89
CA PHE A 151 5.79 -14.99 -9.43
C PHE A 151 7.10 -14.50 -8.77
N SER A 152 7.70 -13.48 -9.36
CA SER A 152 9.02 -12.94 -9.02
C SER A 152 8.95 -11.55 -8.40
N THR A 153 7.87 -10.80 -8.63
CA THR A 153 7.70 -9.47 -8.08
C THR A 153 6.24 -9.00 -8.07
N ASN A 154 5.97 -8.03 -7.19
CA ASN A 154 4.77 -7.22 -7.26
C ASN A 154 5.06 -5.95 -8.07
N GLN A 155 4.44 -5.82 -9.23
CA GLN A 155 4.61 -4.68 -10.15
C GLN A 155 3.99 -3.39 -9.62
N VAL A 156 2.98 -3.54 -8.75
CA VAL A 156 2.45 -2.51 -7.86
C VAL A 156 1.93 -3.22 -6.61
N ALA A 157 2.06 -2.59 -5.44
CA ALA A 157 1.54 -3.14 -4.19
C ALA A 157 1.01 -2.03 -3.27
N VAL A 158 -0.25 -2.17 -2.85
CA VAL A 158 -0.84 -1.39 -1.76
C VAL A 158 -0.61 -2.12 -0.44
N LYS A 159 -0.03 -1.42 0.53
CA LYS A 159 0.46 -1.98 1.79
C LYS A 159 0.01 -1.14 2.99
N THR A 160 0.04 -1.73 4.18
CA THR A 160 -0.11 -1.03 5.46
C THR A 160 0.71 -1.72 6.56
N GLY A 161 0.82 -1.09 7.73
CA GLY A 161 1.56 -1.61 8.87
C GLY A 161 3.06 -1.32 8.77
N THR A 162 3.88 -2.05 9.52
CA THR A 162 5.33 -1.81 9.54
C THR A 162 5.99 -2.46 8.32
N VAL A 163 6.01 -1.71 7.20
CA VAL A 163 6.56 -2.18 5.92
C VAL A 163 8.09 -2.20 5.96
N ALA A 164 8.68 -3.37 5.72
CA ALA A 164 10.12 -3.56 5.75
C ALA A 164 10.80 -2.69 4.68
N GLY A 165 11.88 -2.00 5.06
CA GLY A 165 12.67 -1.15 4.16
C GLY A 165 12.18 0.29 4.01
N LEU A 166 10.94 0.64 4.41
CA LEU A 166 10.44 2.03 4.30
C LEU A 166 11.03 2.99 5.34
N GLU A 167 11.52 2.49 6.47
CA GLU A 167 12.31 3.29 7.45
C GLU A 167 13.55 3.94 6.80
N LYS A 168 14.07 3.37 5.70
CA LYS A 168 15.24 3.87 4.97
C LYS A 168 14.90 4.89 3.87
N LEU A 169 13.64 4.97 3.43
CA LEU A 169 13.25 5.82 2.29
C LEU A 169 12.81 7.23 2.68
N LYS A 170 12.56 7.51 3.96
CA LYS A 170 12.22 8.85 4.46
C LYS A 170 13.43 9.80 4.62
N ASN A 171 14.65 9.35 4.29
CA ASN A 171 15.87 10.18 4.28
C ASN A 171 16.66 10.00 2.98
N PRO A 172 16.31 10.71 1.88
CA PRO A 172 17.10 10.71 0.65
C PRO A 172 18.45 11.48 0.78
N GLY A 173 18.90 11.79 1.99
CA GLY A 173 20.06 12.63 2.27
C GLY A 173 21.00 12.08 3.34
N ARG A 174 21.49 10.85 3.16
CA ARG A 174 22.74 10.43 3.80
C ARG A 174 23.45 9.41 2.92
N SER A 175 24.21 9.92 1.96
CA SER A 175 25.28 9.14 1.35
C SER A 175 26.24 8.67 2.46
N GLY A 176 26.16 7.38 2.78
CA GLY A 176 27.23 6.70 3.49
C GLY A 176 28.36 6.46 2.50
N SER A 177 29.39 7.29 2.57
CA SER A 177 30.69 7.04 1.96
C SER A 177 31.31 5.74 2.51
N GLY A 178 31.81 4.89 1.61
CA GLY A 178 32.78 3.82 1.90
C GLY A 178 32.16 2.42 1.89
N ALA A 179 32.68 1.43 1.16
CA ALA A 179 33.87 1.38 0.32
C ALA A 179 33.71 0.23 -0.69
N ALA A 180 34.11 0.47 -1.93
CA ALA A 180 34.30 -0.57 -2.93
C ALA A 180 35.46 -1.48 -2.48
N GLY A 181 35.19 -2.78 -2.40
CA GLY A 181 36.23 -3.79 -2.29
C GLY A 181 36.87 -4.04 -3.65
N ALA A 182 38.17 -3.83 -3.75
CA ALA A 182 39.05 -4.43 -4.75
C ALA A 182 40.38 -4.83 -4.04
N PRO A 183 41.13 -5.79 -4.59
CA PRO A 183 41.58 -6.98 -3.85
C PRO A 183 42.87 -6.81 -3.03
N LYS A 184 43.04 -7.77 -2.10
CA LYS A 184 44.21 -7.92 -1.21
C LYS A 184 45.50 -8.14 -2.02
N GLY A 185 46.48 -7.27 -1.80
CA GLY A 185 47.90 -7.47 -2.10
C GLY A 185 48.71 -7.61 -0.80
N ASN A 186 49.67 -8.54 -0.81
CA ASN A 186 50.52 -8.99 0.29
C ASN A 186 51.41 -7.89 0.92
N GLY A 187 51.54 -7.95 2.25
CA GLY A 187 52.85 -8.16 2.89
C GLY A 187 53.64 -6.94 3.40
N THR A 188 54.02 -7.04 4.69
CA THR A 188 55.24 -6.50 5.35
C THR A 188 55.33 -4.97 5.51
N GLU A 189 55.82 -4.34 6.58
CA GLU A 189 56.47 -4.74 7.85
C GLU A 189 56.82 -3.45 8.66
N LYS A 190 56.99 -3.59 9.99
CA LYS A 190 57.66 -2.71 11.01
C LYS A 190 56.97 -1.37 11.41
N ALA A 191 56.58 -1.18 12.69
CA ALA A 191 57.37 -0.81 13.90
C ALA A 191 57.95 0.63 13.79
N ASP A 192 57.95 1.58 14.74
CA ASP A 192 57.53 1.80 16.15
C ASP A 192 57.79 3.35 16.40
N PRO A 193 57.94 3.94 17.62
CA PRO A 193 56.95 4.83 18.28
C PRO A 193 57.51 6.23 18.70
N LYS A 194 56.78 6.91 19.63
CA LYS A 194 57.11 8.10 20.50
C LYS A 194 56.61 9.46 19.96
N LYS A 195 56.19 10.46 20.74
CA LYS A 195 56.23 10.83 22.20
C LYS A 195 55.22 12.00 22.40
N LYS A 196 54.40 12.03 23.47
CA LYS A 196 54.47 12.90 24.70
C LYS A 196 54.54 14.43 24.55
N GLY A 197 53.73 15.13 25.36
CA GLY A 197 53.94 16.48 25.94
C GLY A 197 52.72 17.40 25.75
N GLU A 198 51.84 17.58 26.74
CA GLU A 198 51.85 18.57 27.85
C GLU A 198 51.28 19.98 27.50
N ASP A 199 50.14 20.30 28.12
CA ASP A 199 49.55 21.62 28.46
C ASP A 199 50.51 22.44 29.39
N PRO A 200 50.31 23.74 29.78
CA PRO A 200 49.02 24.42 30.03
C PRO A 200 48.96 26.00 29.92
N LYS A 201 47.81 26.58 30.36
CA LYS A 201 47.56 27.95 30.92
C LYS A 201 47.37 29.13 29.93
N LYS A 202 46.63 30.21 30.22
CA LYS A 202 45.47 30.64 31.06
C LYS A 202 45.38 32.17 30.83
N LYS A 203 44.18 32.80 30.78
CA LYS A 203 43.84 34.14 31.37
C LYS A 203 42.52 34.76 30.84
N ASP A 204 41.49 34.67 31.67
CA ASP A 204 40.65 35.73 32.30
C ASP A 204 40.32 37.04 31.56
N ALA A 205 39.00 37.35 31.48
CA ALA A 205 38.37 38.66 31.80
C ALA A 205 36.82 38.56 31.85
N GLU A 206 36.21 39.07 32.93
CA GLU A 206 34.76 39.21 33.27
C GLU A 206 34.17 40.54 32.71
N ASP A 207 33.03 40.54 31.99
CA ASP A 207 31.61 40.93 32.34
C ASP A 207 31.33 42.48 32.39
N PRO A 208 30.09 43.06 32.23
CA PRO A 208 28.75 42.45 32.17
C PRO A 208 27.64 43.05 31.22
N ALA A 209 26.52 42.30 31.16
CA ALA A 209 25.10 42.69 30.95
C ALA A 209 24.55 43.06 29.54
N CYS A 210 23.63 42.24 28.99
CA CYS A 210 22.17 42.36 29.20
C CYS A 210 21.32 41.35 28.36
N SER A 211 20.47 40.60 29.07
CA SER A 211 19.21 39.92 28.68
C SER A 211 19.11 38.98 27.45
N GLY A 212 18.89 37.69 27.73
CA GLY A 212 18.33 36.71 26.78
C GLY A 212 18.45 35.27 27.29
N MET A 213 17.66 34.88 28.29
CA MET A 213 17.67 33.50 28.82
C MET A 213 17.39 32.46 27.70
N PRO A 214 18.20 31.40 27.55
CA PRO A 214 17.85 30.26 26.72
C PRO A 214 16.87 29.34 27.46
N LEU A 215 15.80 28.94 26.76
CA LEU A 215 14.86 27.90 27.21
C LEU A 215 15.60 26.57 27.53
N PRO A 216 15.20 25.82 28.56
CA PRO A 216 15.96 24.69 29.05
C PRO A 216 15.96 23.51 28.05
N ALA A 217 17.13 22.86 27.95
CA ALA A 217 17.45 21.76 27.04
C ALA A 217 16.56 20.49 27.20
N GLY A 218 15.69 20.43 28.21
CA GLY A 218 14.75 19.32 28.44
C GLY A 218 13.59 19.26 27.45
N THR A 219 13.21 20.38 26.83
CA THR A 219 12.04 20.43 25.93
C THR A 219 12.35 19.91 24.52
N ARG A 220 13.59 20.01 24.05
CA ARG A 220 13.99 19.48 22.72
C ARG A 220 14.09 17.96 22.72
N LYS A 221 14.56 17.34 23.80
CA LYS A 221 14.64 15.87 23.92
C LYS A 221 13.24 15.26 24.10
N ALA A 222 12.35 15.93 24.83
CA ALA A 222 10.95 15.54 24.93
C ALA A 222 10.18 15.76 23.61
N LYS A 223 10.34 16.91 22.94
CA LYS A 223 9.75 17.16 21.61
C LYS A 223 10.32 16.23 20.53
N ARG A 224 11.61 15.87 20.60
CA ARG A 224 12.23 14.89 19.72
C ARG A 224 11.77 13.47 20.03
N ALA A 225 11.57 13.10 21.30
CA ALA A 225 11.00 11.80 21.66
C ALA A 225 9.50 11.70 21.33
N VAL A 226 8.76 12.82 21.37
CA VAL A 226 7.37 12.91 20.91
C VAL A 226 7.31 12.90 19.38
N ALA A 227 8.21 13.61 18.68
CA ALA A 227 8.32 13.58 17.22
C ALA A 227 8.84 12.23 16.71
N GLU A 228 9.74 11.55 17.43
CA GLU A 228 10.21 10.19 17.14
C GLU A 228 9.12 9.15 17.49
N ARG A 229 8.30 9.37 18.54
CA ARG A 229 7.08 8.57 18.80
C ARG A 229 6.00 8.82 17.76
N GLN A 230 5.82 10.04 17.27
CA GLN A 230 4.87 10.40 16.21
C GLN A 230 5.38 9.93 14.83
N ALA A 231 6.69 9.92 14.59
CA ALA A 231 7.30 9.32 13.39
C ALA A 231 7.27 7.79 13.44
N LYS A 232 7.42 7.16 14.62
CA LYS A 232 7.15 5.72 14.82
C LYS A 232 5.66 5.37 14.72
N ALA A 233 4.78 6.28 15.17
CA ALA A 233 3.33 6.11 15.03
C ALA A 233 2.84 6.29 13.59
N ALA A 234 3.65 6.88 12.70
CA ALA A 234 3.30 7.14 11.30
C ALA A 234 3.61 5.99 10.33
N VAL A 235 4.25 4.89 10.77
CA VAL A 235 4.51 3.74 9.87
C VAL A 235 3.37 2.73 9.93
N GLY A 236 2.79 2.49 11.12
CA GLY A 236 1.77 1.47 11.30
C GLY A 236 0.39 1.80 10.72
N ASN A 237 0.03 3.08 10.64
CA ASN A 237 -1.33 3.54 10.32
C ASN A 237 -1.44 4.21 8.95
N THR A 238 -0.64 3.77 7.97
CA THR A 238 -0.49 4.44 6.67
C THR A 238 -0.73 3.44 5.56
N ILE A 239 -1.58 3.80 4.59
CA ILE A 239 -1.64 3.11 3.30
C ILE A 239 -0.48 3.60 2.45
N ILE A 240 0.30 2.67 1.93
CA ILE A 240 1.41 2.93 1.00
C ILE A 240 1.08 2.26 -0.32
N VAL A 241 1.16 3.01 -1.42
CA VAL A 241 1.24 2.43 -2.77
C VAL A 241 2.70 2.41 -3.18
N GLN A 242 3.26 1.21 -3.27
CA GLN A 242 4.60 0.96 -3.76
C GLN A 242 4.54 0.60 -5.24
N GLY A 243 5.45 1.14 -6.06
CA GLY A 243 5.66 0.66 -7.43
C GLY A 243 6.31 -0.72 -7.44
N ASN A 244 6.92 -1.12 -8.57
CA ASN A 244 7.51 -2.44 -8.70
C ASN A 244 8.53 -2.72 -7.58
N VAL A 245 8.23 -3.74 -6.77
CA VAL A 245 8.94 -4.04 -5.52
C VAL A 245 10.39 -4.45 -5.75
N ASN A 246 10.73 -4.95 -6.94
CA ASN A 246 12.10 -5.32 -7.30
C ASN A 246 12.88 -4.19 -7.99
N THR A 247 12.34 -2.98 -8.02
CA THR A 247 12.99 -1.79 -8.63
C THR A 247 13.26 -0.70 -7.59
N ASP A 248 13.95 0.36 -8.00
CA ASP A 248 14.31 1.51 -7.17
C ASP A 248 13.21 2.59 -7.07
N ILE A 249 12.06 2.39 -7.71
CA ILE A 249 10.94 3.35 -7.73
C ILE A 249 10.39 3.68 -6.32
N GLY A 250 10.42 2.71 -5.41
CA GLY A 250 9.95 2.89 -4.03
C GLY A 250 8.46 3.23 -3.90
N VAL A 251 8.15 4.17 -3.01
CA VAL A 251 6.78 4.59 -2.67
C VAL A 251 6.29 5.61 -3.69
N LEU A 252 5.16 5.32 -4.32
CA LEU A 252 4.46 6.22 -5.24
C LEU A 252 3.50 7.16 -4.50
N PHE A 253 2.79 6.65 -3.49
CA PHE A 253 1.79 7.39 -2.74
C PHE A 253 1.71 6.90 -1.30
N GLU A 254 1.47 7.80 -0.35
CA GLU A 254 1.16 7.47 1.04
C GLU A 254 0.01 8.34 1.56
N THR A 255 -0.84 7.75 2.39
CA THR A 255 -1.94 8.44 3.07
C THR A 255 -2.26 7.75 4.39
N GLU A 256 -2.82 8.46 5.36
CA GLU A 256 -3.27 7.85 6.60
C GLU A 256 -4.39 6.83 6.32
N PHE A 257 -4.30 5.64 6.94
CA PHE A 257 -5.38 4.65 6.89
C PHE A 257 -6.38 4.97 8.00
N THR A 258 -7.39 5.77 7.66
CA THR A 258 -8.36 6.25 8.64
C THR A 258 -9.37 5.14 8.97
N GLY A 259 -9.62 4.91 10.27
CA GLY A 259 -10.66 3.97 10.73
C GLY A 259 -12.03 4.65 10.83
N GLY A 260 -12.96 4.06 11.57
CA GLY A 260 -14.25 4.69 11.86
C GLY A 260 -15.20 4.74 10.68
N GLY A 261 -15.12 3.77 9.77
CA GLY A 261 -16.02 3.69 8.62
C GLY A 261 -15.58 4.45 7.36
N VAL A 262 -14.37 5.04 7.35
CA VAL A 262 -13.87 5.80 6.20
C VAL A 262 -13.47 4.87 5.06
N TRP A 263 -14.08 5.06 3.90
CA TRP A 263 -13.66 4.39 2.68
C TRP A 263 -12.45 5.08 2.06
N HIS A 264 -11.48 4.29 1.61
CA HIS A 264 -10.33 4.71 0.82
C HIS A 264 -10.47 4.15 -0.59
N ASN A 265 -10.73 5.02 -1.56
CA ASN A 265 -11.00 4.62 -2.94
C ASN A 265 -9.73 4.79 -3.77
N PHE A 266 -9.42 3.81 -4.62
CA PHE A 266 -8.26 3.82 -5.50
C PHE A 266 -8.67 3.60 -6.95
N GLY A 267 -8.04 4.36 -7.84
CA GLY A 267 -7.91 4.04 -9.25
C GLY A 267 -6.43 3.99 -9.61
N ILE A 268 -5.87 2.79 -9.80
CA ILE A 268 -4.44 2.64 -10.16
C ILE A 268 -4.35 2.49 -11.68
N VAL A 269 -3.82 3.52 -12.34
CA VAL A 269 -3.61 3.53 -13.79
C VAL A 269 -2.30 2.83 -14.10
N MET A 270 -2.36 1.78 -14.90
CA MET A 270 -1.23 0.99 -15.36
C MET A 270 -1.15 1.12 -16.87
N ASP A 271 -0.16 1.85 -17.37
CA ASP A 271 0.13 1.97 -18.81
C ASP A 271 1.28 1.01 -19.15
N TYR A 272 0.91 -0.19 -19.60
CA TYR A 272 1.83 -1.28 -19.92
C TYR A 272 2.65 -1.01 -21.19
N GLU A 273 2.18 -0.11 -22.06
CA GLU A 273 2.92 0.29 -23.27
C GLU A 273 4.03 1.29 -22.93
N LYS A 274 3.77 2.20 -21.97
CA LYS A 274 4.73 3.22 -21.53
C LYS A 274 5.54 2.83 -20.30
N ASN A 275 5.21 1.70 -19.66
CA ASN A 275 5.75 1.33 -18.34
C ASN A 275 5.62 2.48 -17.35
N THR A 276 4.38 2.96 -17.15
CA THR A 276 4.08 3.99 -16.15
C THR A 276 2.91 3.62 -15.27
N THR A 277 2.96 4.09 -14.03
CA THR A 277 1.86 4.00 -13.07
C THR A 277 1.44 5.41 -12.63
N ALA A 278 0.13 5.68 -12.62
CA ALA A 278 -0.47 6.87 -12.01
C ALA A 278 -1.47 6.45 -10.94
N ILE A 279 -1.66 7.28 -9.91
CA ILE A 279 -2.55 6.97 -8.79
C ILE A 279 -3.65 8.01 -8.72
N LEU A 280 -4.89 7.53 -8.76
CA LEU A 280 -6.07 8.27 -8.35
C LEU A 280 -6.52 7.80 -6.99
N TYR A 281 -6.94 8.75 -6.15
CA TYR A 281 -7.36 8.47 -4.79
C TYR A 281 -8.44 9.44 -4.33
N SER A 282 -9.34 8.96 -3.48
CA SER A 282 -10.28 9.77 -2.70
C SER A 282 -10.73 9.04 -1.45
N THR A 283 -11.52 9.70 -0.62
CA THR A 283 -12.20 9.08 0.51
C THR A 283 -13.72 9.21 0.43
N ASP A 284 -14.42 8.25 1.02
CA ASP A 284 -15.88 8.19 1.08
C ASP A 284 -16.53 8.35 -0.32
N ALA A 285 -17.53 9.22 -0.45
CA ALA A 285 -18.24 9.46 -1.70
C ALA A 285 -17.56 10.49 -2.62
N ASN A 286 -16.34 10.96 -2.28
CA ASN A 286 -15.67 11.94 -3.11
C ASN A 286 -15.20 11.30 -4.42
N PRO A 287 -15.34 11.99 -5.57
CA PRO A 287 -14.76 11.54 -6.82
C PRO A 287 -13.24 11.34 -6.68
N LEU A 288 -12.73 10.31 -7.36
CA LEU A 288 -11.30 10.05 -7.50
C LEU A 288 -10.59 11.28 -8.11
N LYS A 289 -9.41 11.60 -7.58
CA LYS A 289 -8.53 12.64 -8.10
C LYS A 289 -7.15 12.07 -8.33
N GLU A 290 -6.50 12.47 -9.42
CA GLU A 290 -5.09 12.16 -9.64
C GLU A 290 -4.25 12.77 -8.50
N VAL A 291 -3.61 11.89 -7.73
CA VAL A 291 -2.69 12.25 -6.64
C VAL A 291 -1.24 11.97 -7.02
N VAL A 292 -1.01 11.12 -8.02
CA VAL A 292 0.30 10.84 -8.62
C VAL A 292 0.14 10.82 -10.13
N LYS A 293 0.87 11.70 -10.82
CA LYS A 293 0.99 11.73 -12.28
C LYS A 293 1.66 10.44 -12.79
N PRO A 294 1.46 10.06 -14.08
CA PRO A 294 2.16 8.94 -14.68
C PRO A 294 3.67 8.96 -14.39
N THR A 295 4.11 7.98 -13.61
CA THR A 295 5.49 7.83 -13.14
C THR A 295 6.07 6.54 -13.69
N LYS A 296 7.31 6.57 -14.18
CA LYS A 296 7.96 5.40 -14.76
C LYS A 296 8.00 4.25 -13.74
N ASN A 297 7.43 3.11 -14.10
CA ASN A 297 7.34 1.89 -13.30
C ASN A 297 7.40 0.69 -14.25
N GLU A 298 8.36 -0.22 -14.05
CA GLU A 298 8.50 -1.40 -14.92
C GLU A 298 7.37 -2.40 -14.62
N ILE A 299 6.39 -2.53 -15.51
CA ILE A 299 5.15 -3.29 -15.26
C ILE A 299 4.77 -4.25 -16.40
N ALA A 300 5.73 -4.60 -17.26
CA ALA A 300 5.49 -5.43 -18.44
C ALA A 300 5.42 -6.96 -18.18
N GLY A 301 5.38 -7.40 -16.92
CA GLY A 301 5.46 -8.80 -16.51
C GLY A 301 4.16 -9.60 -16.63
N GLN A 302 3.07 -8.97 -17.09
CA GLN A 302 1.70 -9.52 -17.03
C GLN A 302 1.35 -9.99 -15.61
N GLY A 303 0.40 -10.90 -15.42
CA GLY A 303 0.18 -11.58 -14.14
C GLY A 303 -1.17 -11.32 -13.48
N GLN A 304 -1.21 -11.50 -12.16
CA GLN A 304 -2.44 -11.66 -11.41
C GLN A 304 -2.68 -10.53 -10.42
N HIS A 305 -3.90 -10.00 -10.40
CA HIS A 305 -4.38 -9.00 -9.45
C HIS A 305 -4.92 -9.70 -8.21
N HIS A 306 -4.25 -9.52 -7.09
CA HIS A 306 -4.66 -10.04 -5.79
C HIS A 306 -5.33 -8.94 -4.97
N PHE A 307 -6.57 -9.19 -4.53
CA PHE A 307 -7.32 -8.32 -3.62
C PHE A 307 -7.59 -9.05 -2.31
N GLY A 308 -6.96 -8.63 -1.23
CA GLY A 308 -7.11 -9.29 0.06
C GLY A 308 -5.98 -8.96 1.01
N MET A 309 -5.72 -9.83 1.98
CA MET A 309 -4.66 -9.59 2.96
C MET A 309 -3.60 -10.67 2.88
N LEU A 310 -2.35 -10.24 2.70
CA LEU A 310 -1.15 -11.00 3.03
C LEU A 310 -0.47 -10.35 4.23
N LYS A 311 -0.58 -10.98 5.40
CA LYS A 311 0.16 -10.57 6.61
C LYS A 311 1.51 -11.27 6.67
N LYS A 312 2.59 -10.49 6.64
CA LYS A 312 3.97 -10.98 6.81
C LYS A 312 4.30 -11.24 8.28
N PRO A 313 5.20 -12.19 8.58
CA PRO A 313 5.70 -12.38 9.94
C PRO A 313 6.67 -11.25 10.30
N THR A 314 6.88 -11.04 11.59
CA THR A 314 7.94 -10.16 12.11
C THR A 314 9.14 -10.98 12.57
N GLY A 315 10.34 -10.41 12.56
CA GLY A 315 11.53 -11.07 13.08
C GLY A 315 12.79 -10.53 12.44
N GLU A 316 13.93 -10.80 13.06
CA GLU A 316 15.24 -10.41 12.55
C GLU A 316 15.94 -11.61 11.89
N GLY A 317 16.75 -11.34 10.86
CA GLY A 317 17.59 -12.37 10.23
C GLY A 317 16.84 -13.49 9.50
N LEU A 318 15.57 -13.26 9.11
CA LEU A 318 14.77 -14.24 8.37
C LEU A 318 15.41 -14.54 7.00
N LYS A 319 15.63 -15.81 6.71
CA LYS A 319 16.15 -16.29 5.41
C LYS A 319 15.03 -16.56 4.43
N ASP A 320 13.93 -17.11 4.93
CA ASP A 320 12.72 -17.38 4.16
C ASP A 320 11.49 -16.86 4.91
N VAL A 321 11.08 -15.64 4.56
CA VAL A 321 9.91 -14.97 5.16
C VAL A 321 8.60 -15.73 4.93
N THR A 322 8.56 -16.65 3.96
CA THR A 322 7.36 -17.47 3.70
C THR A 322 7.21 -18.60 4.71
N LYS A 323 8.27 -18.95 5.46
CA LYS A 323 8.29 -20.07 6.41
C LYS A 323 8.61 -19.64 7.84
N GLU A 324 9.47 -18.65 7.99
CA GLU A 324 10.09 -18.23 9.23
C GLU A 324 9.43 -16.99 9.83
N GLY A 325 9.76 -16.69 11.09
CA GLY A 325 9.36 -15.47 11.78
C GLY A 325 8.17 -15.66 12.72
N PHE A 326 7.87 -14.59 13.44
CA PHE A 326 6.85 -14.53 14.47
C PHE A 326 5.51 -14.06 13.90
N GLN A 327 4.44 -14.76 14.29
CA GLN A 327 3.05 -14.37 14.08
C GLN A 327 2.37 -14.25 15.44
N GLN A 328 1.91 -13.04 15.78
CA GLN A 328 1.14 -12.86 17.02
C GLN A 328 -0.18 -13.63 16.92
N SER A 329 -0.45 -14.48 17.92
CA SER A 329 -1.67 -15.27 18.06
C SER A 329 -2.45 -14.84 19.33
N PRO A 330 -3.80 -14.89 19.35
CA PRO A 330 -4.65 -15.28 18.22
C PRO A 330 -4.69 -14.22 17.12
N VAL A 331 -4.59 -14.64 15.85
CA VAL A 331 -4.91 -13.77 14.70
C VAL A 331 -6.43 -13.73 14.52
N ASN A 332 -6.99 -12.52 14.51
CA ASN A 332 -8.38 -12.24 14.16
C ASN A 332 -8.45 -10.82 13.59
N GLU A 333 -8.13 -10.70 12.30
CA GLU A 333 -7.94 -9.42 11.63
C GLU A 333 -8.71 -9.44 10.31
N ALA A 334 -9.28 -8.30 9.91
CA ALA A 334 -10.06 -8.19 8.70
C ALA A 334 -9.91 -6.84 7.99
N ILE A 335 -10.25 -6.87 6.71
CA ILE A 335 -10.36 -5.70 5.85
C ILE A 335 -11.65 -5.81 5.05
N ILE A 336 -12.23 -4.66 4.74
CA ILE A 336 -13.46 -4.56 3.96
C ILE A 336 -13.10 -4.05 2.57
N TYR A 337 -13.59 -4.72 1.53
CA TYR A 337 -13.48 -4.33 0.13
C TYR A 337 -14.83 -3.98 -0.47
N GLY A 338 -14.82 -3.02 -1.39
CA GLY A 338 -15.95 -2.67 -2.25
C GLY A 338 -15.46 -2.18 -3.61
N GLY A 339 -16.34 -2.10 -4.61
CA GLY A 339 -16.01 -1.42 -5.86
C GLY A 339 -14.84 -2.02 -6.66
N ILE A 340 -14.60 -3.33 -6.60
CA ILE A 340 -13.48 -3.99 -7.32
C ILE A 340 -13.83 -4.15 -8.80
N PHE A 341 -13.11 -3.49 -9.70
CA PHE A 341 -13.20 -3.75 -11.15
C PHE A 341 -11.96 -3.24 -11.88
N ILE A 342 -11.76 -3.67 -13.12
CA ILE A 342 -10.72 -3.16 -14.00
C ILE A 342 -11.36 -2.70 -15.30
N GLU A 343 -11.11 -1.46 -15.68
CA GLU A 343 -11.59 -0.87 -16.93
C GLU A 343 -10.45 -0.64 -17.93
N ASP A 344 -10.84 -0.52 -19.20
CA ASP A 344 -9.97 -0.11 -20.29
C ASP A 344 -9.70 1.39 -20.18
N GLY A 345 -8.44 1.74 -19.92
CA GLY A 345 -7.96 3.10 -19.79
C GLY A 345 -7.65 3.78 -21.12
N ALA A 346 -7.76 3.08 -22.26
CA ALA A 346 -7.37 3.63 -23.55
C ALA A 346 -8.00 5.02 -23.82
N LYS A 347 -7.18 5.94 -24.35
CA LYS A 347 -7.55 7.35 -24.59
C LYS A 347 -7.94 8.10 -23.30
N ASP A 348 -7.26 7.78 -22.20
CA ASP A 348 -7.48 8.36 -20.87
C ASP A 348 -8.92 8.15 -20.38
N CYS A 349 -9.49 6.98 -20.70
CA CYS A 349 -10.80 6.61 -20.22
C CYS A 349 -10.72 6.18 -18.75
N ILE A 350 -11.04 7.09 -17.82
CA ILE A 350 -11.02 6.83 -16.38
C ILE A 350 -12.36 7.21 -15.73
N SER A 351 -12.99 6.26 -15.06
CA SER A 351 -14.18 6.49 -14.23
C SER A 351 -13.77 7.09 -12.89
N ASN A 352 -14.08 8.37 -12.65
CA ASN A 352 -13.73 9.03 -11.39
C ASN A 352 -14.86 8.98 -10.33
N ALA A 353 -16.06 8.62 -10.75
CA ALA A 353 -17.26 8.45 -9.93
C ALA A 353 -18.23 7.48 -10.65
N PRO A 354 -19.26 6.94 -9.96
CA PRO A 354 -20.19 5.94 -10.50
C PRO A 354 -20.99 6.30 -11.75
#